data_AF-A0A6B3UM80-F1
#
_entry.id   AF-A0A6B3UM80-F1
#
_cell.length_a   1.000
_cell.length_b   1.000
_cell.length_c   1.000
_cell.angle_alpha   90.00
_cell.angle_beta   90.00
_cell.angle_gamma   90.00
#
_symmetry.space_group_name_H-M   'P 1'
#
loop_
_entity.id
_entity.type
_entity.pdbx_description
1 polymer ?
#
loop_
_entity_poly.entity_id
_entity_poly.type
_entity_poly.pdbx_seq_one_letter_code
_entity_poly.pdbx_strand_id
1 'polypeptide(L)'
;MPSASRRQSFRRRLAAAGLSAALASALPASAQTPEAAPPLTEPEARGAELARALMQAIDFRGYLVRELSGPEFAAAHGLDAQPGWETRLQAAAAAEVDAQAPLLELKAGRLFAMRFTARELDAVNAFLRQPGGQALLAYASGLAAGQAPPAPSGRARVEVDAFFATPEGKSFKTKAEHLDDLADQLKGEMMDTLAAGVVARFEDAANAGP
;
A
#
# COMPACT_ATOMS: atom_id res chain seq x y z
N MET A 1 1.60 49.86 16.06
CA MET A 1 1.72 49.51 14.63
C MET A 1 3.18 49.26 14.27
N PRO A 2 3.58 47.99 14.04
CA PRO A 2 4.87 47.66 13.43
C PRO A 2 4.74 46.85 12.12
N SER A 3 5.18 47.49 11.04
CA SER A 3 6.02 47.07 9.91
C SER A 3 5.90 45.66 9.28
N ALA A 4 5.39 45.68 8.04
CA ALA A 4 5.23 44.59 7.08
C ALA A 4 6.51 44.26 6.27
N SER A 5 7.66 44.05 6.93
CA SER A 5 8.95 43.82 6.26
C SER A 5 9.48 42.38 6.36
N ARG A 6 8.61 41.36 6.35
CA ARG A 6 9.04 39.95 6.43
C ARG A 6 8.35 39.00 5.42
N ARG A 7 7.95 39.52 4.25
CA ARG A 7 7.35 38.75 3.16
C ARG A 7 7.89 39.20 1.80
N GLN A 8 9.19 39.05 1.53
CA GLN A 8 9.71 39.45 0.21
C GLN A 8 11.01 38.77 -0.27
N SER A 9 11.45 37.64 0.31
CA SER A 9 12.72 37.01 -0.09
C SER A 9 12.63 35.58 -0.66
N PHE A 10 11.46 35.13 -1.14
CA PHE A 10 11.34 33.77 -1.72
C PHE A 10 10.73 33.69 -3.13
N ARG A 11 10.73 34.80 -3.87
CA ARG A 11 10.36 34.81 -5.29
C ARG A 11 11.36 35.63 -6.08
N ARG A 12 12.28 34.95 -6.79
CA ARG A 12 12.92 35.35 -8.07
C ARG A 12 14.30 34.72 -8.25
N ARG A 13 14.35 33.61 -8.99
CA ARG A 13 15.39 33.24 -9.97
C ARG A 13 14.70 32.29 -10.98
N LEU A 14 14.05 32.79 -12.05
CA LEU A 14 14.57 32.92 -13.44
C LEU A 14 15.49 31.75 -13.81
N ALA A 15 15.09 30.73 -14.58
CA ALA A 15 14.69 30.73 -16.00
C ALA A 15 15.77 31.34 -16.92
N ALA A 16 16.59 30.48 -17.54
CA ALA A 16 16.86 30.44 -18.99
C ALA A 16 18.08 29.56 -19.34
N ALA A 17 17.95 28.92 -20.49
CA ALA A 17 19.02 28.46 -21.41
C ALA A 17 19.76 27.16 -21.09
N GLY A 18 19.48 26.16 -21.93
CA GLY A 18 20.27 24.95 -22.07
C GLY A 18 19.74 24.01 -23.15
N LEU A 19 19.39 24.53 -24.33
CA LEU A 19 19.21 23.70 -25.52
C LEU A 19 20.61 23.15 -25.91
N SER A 20 20.84 21.86 -25.70
CA SER A 20 21.97 21.15 -26.28
C SER A 20 21.45 19.82 -26.80
N ALA A 21 21.48 19.71 -28.11
CA ALA A 21 21.11 18.53 -28.86
C ALA A 21 22.22 17.46 -28.77
N ALA A 22 21.77 16.22 -28.81
CA ALA A 22 22.41 15.05 -29.41
C ALA A 22 23.73 14.55 -28.79
N LEU A 23 23.68 13.36 -28.17
CA LEU A 23 24.17 12.12 -28.80
C LEU A 23 24.06 10.95 -27.81
N ALA A 24 23.28 9.95 -28.21
CA ALA A 24 23.49 8.54 -28.00
C ALA A 24 24.45 8.14 -26.86
N SER A 25 23.89 8.02 -25.66
CA SER A 25 24.26 6.91 -24.78
C SER A 25 23.04 6.01 -24.71
N ALA A 26 22.91 5.12 -25.70
CA ALA A 26 22.13 3.91 -25.52
C ALA A 26 22.83 3.08 -24.45
N LEU A 27 22.71 3.50 -23.19
CA LEU A 27 22.87 2.58 -22.08
C LEU A 27 21.85 1.48 -22.36
N PRO A 28 22.25 0.21 -22.44
CA PRO A 28 21.27 -0.86 -22.42
C PRO A 28 20.39 -0.57 -21.21
N ALA A 29 19.08 -0.51 -21.42
CA ALA A 29 18.14 -0.66 -20.33
C ALA A 29 18.56 -1.97 -19.67
N SER A 30 19.35 -1.86 -18.60
CA SER A 30 19.73 -2.99 -17.79
C SER A 30 18.39 -3.54 -17.36
N ALA A 31 17.96 -4.63 -18.01
CA ALA A 31 16.92 -5.47 -17.50
C ALA A 31 17.39 -5.77 -16.08
N GLN A 32 16.81 -5.07 -15.11
CA GLN A 32 17.09 -5.33 -13.71
C GLN A 32 16.54 -6.74 -13.53
N THR A 33 17.44 -7.71 -13.66
CA THR A 33 17.15 -9.10 -13.34
C THR A 33 16.52 -9.04 -11.96
N PRO A 34 15.26 -9.47 -11.79
CA PRO A 34 14.57 -9.36 -10.52
C PRO A 34 15.49 -9.92 -9.44
N GLU A 35 15.99 -9.05 -8.56
CA GLU A 35 16.87 -9.48 -7.49
C GLU A 35 16.08 -10.51 -6.69
N ALA A 36 16.56 -11.76 -6.66
CA ALA A 36 15.87 -12.82 -5.97
C ALA A 36 15.77 -12.41 -4.50
N ALA A 37 14.53 -12.21 -4.02
CA ALA A 37 14.31 -11.76 -2.66
C ALA A 37 15.02 -12.71 -1.67
N PRO A 38 15.70 -12.17 -0.64
CA PRO A 38 16.37 -13.01 0.36
C PRO A 38 15.36 -13.98 1.01
N PRO A 39 15.80 -15.17 1.44
CA PRO A 39 14.91 -16.16 2.05
C PRO A 39 14.25 -15.58 3.29
N LEU A 40 12.95 -15.80 3.43
CA LEU A 40 12.19 -15.33 4.58
C LEU A 40 12.55 -16.09 5.84
N THR A 41 12.65 -15.36 6.94
CA THR A 41 12.59 -15.96 8.27
C THR A 41 11.18 -16.51 8.53
N GLU A 42 11.07 -17.50 9.42
CA GLU A 42 9.76 -18.10 9.74
C GLU A 42 8.72 -17.06 10.21
N PRO A 43 9.04 -16.10 11.09
CA PRO A 43 8.10 -15.04 11.48
C PRO A 43 7.65 -14.16 10.31
N GLU A 44 8.55 -13.82 9.38
CA GLU A 44 8.20 -13.02 8.20
C GLU A 44 7.26 -13.79 7.25
N ALA A 45 7.45 -15.10 7.11
CA ALA A 45 6.54 -15.94 6.33
C ALA A 45 5.13 -15.98 6.94
N ARG A 46 5.01 -16.09 8.27
CA ARG A 46 3.70 -16.01 8.97
C ARG A 46 3.09 -14.61 8.88
N GLY A 47 3.92 -13.58 8.96
CA GLY A 47 3.50 -12.20 8.77
C GLY A 47 2.97 -11.95 7.35
N ALA A 48 3.63 -12.49 6.32
CA ALA A 48 3.19 -12.36 4.93
C ALA A 48 1.85 -13.07 4.69
N GLU A 49 1.62 -14.20 5.34
CA GLU A 49 0.31 -14.85 5.33
C GLU A 49 -0.79 -13.99 5.96
N LEU A 50 -0.50 -13.36 7.12
CA LEU A 50 -1.42 -12.43 7.76
C LEU A 50 -1.71 -11.23 6.85
N ALA A 51 -0.66 -10.64 6.27
CA ALA A 51 -0.76 -9.52 5.35
C ALA A 51 -1.66 -9.85 4.16
N ARG A 52 -1.44 -11.02 3.53
CA ARG A 52 -2.28 -11.50 2.43
C ARG A 52 -3.75 -11.62 2.85
N ALA A 53 -4.03 -12.24 4.00
CA ALA A 53 -5.40 -12.40 4.49
C ALA A 53 -6.09 -11.03 4.71
N LEU A 54 -5.37 -10.06 5.28
CA LEU A 54 -5.89 -8.70 5.50
C LEU A 54 -6.11 -7.95 4.18
N MET A 55 -5.14 -8.01 3.25
CA MET A 55 -5.23 -7.36 1.93
C MET A 55 -6.31 -7.95 1.04
N GLN A 56 -6.66 -9.23 1.21
CA GLN A 56 -7.79 -9.86 0.50
C GLN A 56 -9.13 -9.52 1.15
N ALA A 57 -9.16 -9.28 2.46
CA ALA A 57 -10.37 -8.95 3.18
C ALA A 57 -10.85 -7.52 2.91
N ILE A 58 -9.92 -6.57 2.84
CA ILE A 58 -10.20 -5.18 2.47
C ILE A 58 -9.98 -5.03 0.96
N ASP A 59 -10.65 -4.09 0.29
CA ASP A 59 -10.33 -3.75 -1.11
C ASP A 59 -9.01 -2.98 -1.19
N PHE A 60 -7.92 -3.63 -0.77
CA PHE A 60 -6.61 -3.01 -0.63
C PHE A 60 -6.06 -2.60 -1.98
N ARG A 61 -6.27 -3.45 -2.99
CA ARG A 61 -5.96 -3.17 -4.38
C ARG A 61 -6.67 -1.90 -4.84
N GLY A 62 -7.99 -1.82 -4.66
CA GLY A 62 -8.77 -0.63 -5.04
C GLY A 62 -8.31 0.63 -4.29
N TYR A 63 -7.99 0.51 -3.00
CA TYR A 63 -7.40 1.58 -2.22
C TYR A 63 -6.07 2.09 -2.81
N LEU A 64 -5.12 1.19 -3.08
CA LEU A 64 -3.81 1.55 -3.65
C LEU A 64 -3.95 2.16 -5.05
N VAL A 65 -4.79 1.58 -5.91
CA VAL A 65 -5.04 2.12 -7.26
C VAL A 65 -5.60 3.53 -7.17
N ARG A 66 -6.57 3.77 -6.28
CA ARG A 66 -7.15 5.11 -6.09
C ARG A 66 -6.12 6.13 -5.61
N GLU A 67 -5.20 5.74 -4.73
CA GLU A 67 -4.13 6.65 -4.29
C GLU A 67 -3.10 6.91 -5.39
N LEU A 68 -2.74 5.89 -6.17
CA LEU A 68 -1.75 6.00 -7.25
C LEU A 68 -2.28 6.56 -8.57
N SER A 69 -3.60 6.68 -8.72
CA SER A 69 -4.24 7.35 -9.85
C SER A 69 -5.09 8.55 -9.46
N GLY A 70 -5.00 8.99 -8.20
CA GLY A 70 -5.71 10.15 -7.69
C GLY A 70 -5.14 11.48 -8.25
N PRO A 71 -5.90 12.58 -8.11
CA PRO A 71 -5.51 13.88 -8.64
C PRO A 71 -4.21 14.41 -8.00
N GLU A 72 -3.95 14.10 -6.73
CA GLU A 72 -2.71 14.49 -6.05
C GLU A 72 -1.48 13.81 -6.66
N PHE A 73 -1.57 12.50 -6.91
CA PHE A 73 -0.51 11.75 -7.59
C PHE A 73 -0.31 12.28 -9.01
N ALA A 74 -1.41 12.44 -9.78
CA ALA A 74 -1.34 12.96 -11.13
C ALA A 74 -0.67 14.34 -11.18
N ALA A 75 -1.06 15.26 -10.29
CA ALA A 75 -0.45 16.59 -10.20
C ALA A 75 1.02 16.54 -9.78
N ALA A 76 1.38 15.69 -8.81
CA ALA A 76 2.77 15.52 -8.37
C ALA A 76 3.70 15.02 -9.48
N HIS A 77 3.16 14.30 -10.46
CA HIS A 77 3.90 13.74 -11.60
C HIS A 77 3.61 14.45 -12.94
N GLY A 78 2.83 15.54 -12.95
CA GLY A 78 2.50 16.29 -14.17
C GLY A 78 1.63 15.53 -15.19
N LEU A 79 0.77 14.63 -14.70
CA LEU A 79 -0.08 13.73 -15.48
C LEU A 79 -1.55 14.18 -15.61
N ASP A 80 -1.87 15.40 -15.18
CA ASP A 80 -3.24 15.94 -15.09
C ASP A 80 -3.72 16.68 -16.35
N ALA A 81 -2.88 16.78 -17.39
CA ALA A 81 -3.08 17.76 -18.47
C ALA A 81 -3.85 17.27 -19.70
N GLN A 82 -4.07 15.96 -19.89
CA GLN A 82 -4.65 15.45 -21.15
C GLN A 82 -5.90 14.56 -20.95
N PRO A 83 -6.91 14.68 -21.84
CA PRO A 83 -8.05 13.78 -21.87
C PRO A 83 -7.63 12.30 -21.99
N GLY A 84 -8.26 11.43 -21.20
CA GLY A 84 -8.01 9.99 -21.22
C GLY A 84 -6.75 9.52 -20.47
N TRP A 85 -5.89 10.44 -20.00
CA TRP A 85 -4.73 10.08 -19.19
C TRP A 85 -5.11 9.49 -17.85
N GLU A 86 -6.21 9.95 -17.23
CA GLU A 86 -6.73 9.39 -15.99
C GLU A 86 -6.99 7.88 -16.12
N THR A 87 -7.69 7.45 -17.17
CA THR A 87 -7.97 6.04 -17.42
C THR A 87 -6.68 5.23 -17.64
N ARG A 88 -5.70 5.79 -18.36
CA ARG A 88 -4.40 5.14 -18.58
C ARG A 88 -3.60 5.04 -17.27
N LEU A 89 -3.62 6.08 -16.46
CA LEU A 89 -2.94 6.12 -15.16
C LEU A 89 -3.58 5.11 -14.20
N GLN A 90 -4.90 5.03 -14.16
CA GLN A 90 -5.62 4.03 -13.38
C GLN A 90 -5.27 2.60 -13.84
N ALA A 91 -5.18 2.36 -15.15
CA ALA A 91 -4.78 1.06 -15.70
C ALA A 91 -3.31 0.73 -15.36
N ALA A 92 -2.40 1.70 -15.45
CA ALA A 92 -1.00 1.55 -15.08
C ALA A 92 -0.84 1.26 -13.58
N ALA A 93 -1.57 1.99 -12.72
CA ALA A 93 -1.62 1.77 -11.28
C ALA A 93 -2.12 0.38 -10.95
N ALA A 94 -3.23 -0.06 -11.56
CA ALA A 94 -3.77 -1.39 -11.40
C ALA A 94 -2.76 -2.48 -11.80
N ALA A 95 -2.12 -2.35 -12.96
CA ALA A 95 -1.14 -3.31 -13.44
C ALA A 95 0.10 -3.38 -12.54
N GLU A 96 0.58 -2.24 -12.01
CA GLU A 96 1.72 -2.22 -11.10
C GLU A 96 1.38 -2.81 -9.73
N VAL A 97 0.22 -2.48 -9.17
CA VAL A 97 -0.25 -3.08 -7.90
C VAL A 97 -0.34 -4.60 -8.03
N ASP A 98 -0.90 -5.10 -9.14
CA ASP A 98 -1.00 -6.54 -9.40
C ASP A 98 0.38 -7.20 -9.56
N ALA A 99 1.30 -6.54 -10.28
CA ALA A 99 2.66 -7.05 -10.46
C ALA A 99 3.47 -7.08 -9.16
N GLN A 100 3.27 -6.09 -8.29
CA GLN A 100 4.01 -5.96 -7.03
C GLN A 100 3.33 -6.62 -5.83
N ALA A 101 2.11 -7.16 -5.98
CA ALA A 101 1.34 -7.72 -4.86
C ALA A 101 2.16 -8.67 -3.96
N PRO A 102 2.95 -9.64 -4.49
CA PRO A 102 3.79 -10.49 -3.64
C PRO A 102 4.84 -9.73 -2.82
N LEU A 103 5.43 -8.67 -3.37
CA LEU A 103 6.41 -7.82 -2.67
C LEU A 103 5.73 -6.94 -1.61
N LEU A 104 4.52 -6.43 -1.89
CA LEU A 104 3.74 -5.67 -0.92
C LEU A 104 3.33 -6.55 0.28
N GLU A 105 2.88 -7.78 0.03
CA GLU A 105 2.60 -8.79 1.06
C GLU A 105 3.85 -9.07 1.90
N LEU A 106 5.02 -9.18 1.26
CA LEU A 106 6.30 -9.40 1.93
C LEU A 106 6.65 -8.26 2.88
N LYS A 107 6.58 -7.01 2.40
CA LYS A 107 6.88 -5.80 3.18
C LYS A 107 5.95 -5.70 4.39
N ALA A 108 4.65 -5.85 4.17
CA ALA A 108 3.67 -5.90 5.26
C ALA A 108 3.97 -7.03 6.26
N GLY A 109 4.31 -8.21 5.75
CA GLY A 109 4.66 -9.36 6.58
C GLY A 109 5.86 -9.15 7.47
N ARG A 110 6.90 -8.48 6.96
CA ARG A 110 8.07 -8.08 7.76
C ARG A 110 7.69 -7.12 8.88
N LEU A 111 6.87 -6.12 8.58
CA LEU A 111 6.41 -5.18 9.61
C LEU A 111 5.58 -5.87 10.70
N PHE A 112 4.72 -6.83 10.34
CA PHE A 112 4.04 -7.66 11.34
C PHE A 112 5.03 -8.49 12.16
N ALA A 113 6.01 -9.13 11.53
CA ALA A 113 7.01 -9.94 12.22
C ALA A 113 7.89 -9.12 13.20
N MET A 114 8.05 -7.81 12.99
CA MET A 114 8.74 -6.93 13.92
C MET A 114 7.95 -6.64 15.20
N ARG A 115 6.62 -6.77 15.16
CA ARG A 115 5.73 -6.42 16.28
C ARG A 115 5.11 -7.64 16.95
N PHE A 116 4.95 -8.73 16.21
CA PHE A 116 4.30 -9.95 16.66
C PHE A 116 5.30 -11.11 16.71
N THR A 117 5.14 -11.96 17.71
CA THR A 117 5.87 -13.23 17.78
C THR A 117 5.28 -14.24 16.80
N ALA A 118 6.07 -15.26 16.40
CA ALA A 118 5.58 -16.32 15.52
C ALA A 118 4.30 -17.00 16.05
N ARG A 119 4.24 -17.24 17.36
CA ARG A 119 3.07 -17.85 18.02
C ARG A 119 1.82 -16.98 17.94
N GLU A 120 1.96 -15.66 18.09
CA GLU A 120 0.85 -14.73 17.93
C GLU A 120 0.36 -14.71 16.48
N LEU A 121 1.28 -14.66 15.51
CA LEU A 121 0.94 -14.68 14.08
C LEU A 121 0.22 -15.98 13.71
N ASP A 122 0.68 -17.13 14.20
CA ASP A 122 0.02 -18.42 13.98
C ASP A 122 -1.40 -18.46 14.57
N ALA A 123 -1.58 -17.96 15.79
CA ALA A 123 -2.89 -17.90 16.44
C ALA A 123 -3.86 -16.99 15.67
N VAL A 124 -3.40 -15.81 15.24
CA VAL A 124 -4.20 -14.88 14.43
C VAL A 124 -4.54 -15.52 13.09
N ASN A 125 -3.57 -16.06 12.35
CA ASN A 125 -3.81 -16.71 11.06
C ASN A 125 -4.79 -17.89 11.18
N ALA A 126 -4.67 -18.72 12.23
CA ALA A 126 -5.61 -19.80 12.49
C ALA A 126 -7.03 -19.26 12.77
N PHE A 127 -7.15 -18.21 13.59
CA PHE A 127 -8.43 -17.58 13.91
C PHE A 127 -9.08 -16.93 12.69
N LEU A 128 -8.32 -16.24 11.83
CA LEU A 128 -8.84 -15.59 10.62
C LEU A 128 -9.48 -16.59 9.65
N ARG A 129 -9.10 -17.87 9.68
CA ARG A 129 -9.73 -18.93 8.88
C ARG A 129 -11.05 -19.47 9.47
N GLN A 130 -11.39 -19.10 10.71
CA GLN A 130 -12.63 -19.50 11.38
C GLN A 130 -13.79 -18.55 11.04
N PRO A 131 -15.06 -18.98 11.22
CA PRO A 131 -16.22 -18.11 11.01
C PRO A 131 -16.16 -16.78 11.79
N GLY A 132 -15.70 -16.81 13.04
CA GLY A 132 -15.48 -15.61 13.85
C GLY A 132 -14.45 -14.65 13.26
N GLY A 133 -13.30 -15.17 12.81
CA GLY A 133 -12.26 -14.36 12.16
C GLY A 133 -12.71 -13.78 10.81
N GLN A 134 -13.40 -14.57 10.00
CA GLN A 134 -13.99 -14.10 8.74
C GLN A 134 -15.06 -13.02 8.96
N ALA A 135 -15.88 -13.15 10.00
CA ALA A 135 -16.84 -12.11 10.37
C ALA A 135 -16.15 -10.82 10.83
N LEU A 136 -15.03 -10.93 11.57
CA LEU A 136 -14.22 -9.78 11.97
C LEU A 136 -13.60 -9.08 10.76
N LEU A 137 -13.09 -9.83 9.79
CA LEU A 137 -12.56 -9.30 8.53
C LEU A 137 -13.63 -8.59 7.71
N ALA A 138 -14.80 -9.20 7.54
CA ALA A 138 -15.93 -8.57 6.85
C ALA A 138 -16.40 -7.29 7.55
N TYR A 139 -16.39 -7.28 8.89
CA TYR A 139 -16.71 -6.10 9.67
C TYR A 139 -15.70 -4.96 9.43
N ALA A 140 -14.40 -5.27 9.50
CA ALA A 140 -13.34 -4.28 9.25
C ALA A 140 -13.39 -3.74 7.81
N SER A 141 -13.62 -4.62 6.83
CA SER A 141 -13.78 -4.26 5.42
C SER A 141 -14.96 -3.31 5.18
N GLY A 142 -16.12 -3.60 5.80
CA GLY A 142 -17.29 -2.72 5.73
C GLY A 142 -16.98 -1.31 6.26
N LEU A 143 -16.32 -1.21 7.43
CA LEU A 143 -15.90 0.07 7.99
C LEU A 143 -14.93 0.84 7.08
N ALA A 144 -13.92 0.15 6.53
CA ALA A 144 -12.95 0.76 5.61
C ALA A 144 -13.61 1.27 4.32
N ALA A 145 -14.67 0.60 3.86
CA ALA A 145 -15.47 1.01 2.72
C ALA A 145 -16.50 2.13 3.03
N GLY A 146 -16.60 2.59 4.28
CA GLY A 146 -17.64 3.52 4.72
C GLY A 146 -19.05 2.92 4.66
N GLN A 147 -19.16 1.60 4.66
CA GLN A 147 -20.41 0.85 4.60
C GLN A 147 -20.80 0.35 5.99
N ALA A 148 -22.09 0.17 6.24
CA ALA A 148 -22.54 -0.50 7.45
C ALA A 148 -22.05 -1.96 7.43
N PRO A 149 -21.20 -2.38 8.38
CA PRO A 149 -20.66 -3.73 8.37
C PRO A 149 -21.76 -4.76 8.66
N PRO A 150 -21.66 -5.98 8.10
CA PRO A 150 -22.63 -7.03 8.37
C PRO A 150 -22.62 -7.39 9.86
N ALA A 151 -23.80 -7.59 10.43
CA ALA A 151 -23.91 -8.02 11.82
C ALA A 151 -23.33 -9.45 11.99
N PRO A 152 -22.37 -9.68 12.91
CA PRO A 152 -21.83 -11.01 13.11
C PRO A 152 -22.89 -11.94 13.69
N SER A 153 -22.91 -13.19 13.21
CA SER A 153 -23.77 -14.24 13.75
C SER A 153 -23.46 -14.51 15.23
N GLY A 154 -24.42 -15.09 15.97
CA GLY A 154 -24.20 -15.43 17.39
C GLY A 154 -22.98 -16.34 17.59
N ARG A 155 -22.79 -17.32 16.71
CA ARG A 155 -21.60 -18.19 16.72
C ARG A 155 -20.31 -17.40 16.48
N ALA A 156 -20.28 -16.53 15.48
CA ALA A 156 -19.10 -15.73 15.18
C ALA A 156 -18.69 -14.84 16.37
N ARG A 157 -19.67 -14.25 17.07
CA ARG A 157 -19.40 -13.47 18.30
C ARG A 157 -18.72 -14.30 19.38
N VAL A 158 -19.24 -15.51 19.66
CA VAL A 158 -18.64 -16.41 20.66
C VAL A 158 -17.21 -16.80 20.28
N GLU A 159 -16.95 -17.09 19.00
CA GLU A 159 -15.60 -17.42 18.52
C GLU A 159 -14.63 -16.22 18.64
N VAL A 160 -15.10 -15.00 18.34
CA VAL A 160 -14.33 -13.76 18.53
C VAL A 160 -13.99 -13.55 20.01
N ASP A 161 -14.98 -13.66 20.90
CA ASP A 161 -14.79 -13.49 22.35
C ASP A 161 -13.83 -14.55 22.91
N ALA A 162 -13.96 -15.80 22.46
CA ALA A 162 -13.08 -16.89 22.87
C ALA A 162 -11.63 -16.64 22.41
N PHE A 163 -11.41 -16.17 21.19
CA PHE A 163 -10.08 -15.82 20.71
C PHE A 163 -9.46 -14.71 21.56
N PHE A 164 -10.19 -13.61 21.79
CA PHE A 164 -9.70 -12.49 22.60
C PHE A 164 -9.56 -12.82 24.10
N ALA A 165 -10.05 -13.96 24.58
CA ALA A 165 -9.79 -14.45 25.92
C ALA A 165 -8.41 -15.15 26.05
N THR A 166 -7.82 -15.62 24.95
CA THR A 166 -6.50 -16.28 24.92
C THR A 166 -5.35 -15.29 25.17
N PRO A 167 -4.17 -15.74 25.64
CA PRO A 167 -3.00 -14.89 25.76
C PRO A 167 -2.62 -14.19 24.45
N GLU A 168 -2.66 -14.91 23.34
CA GLU A 168 -2.32 -14.42 21.99
C GLU A 168 -3.34 -13.39 21.50
N GLY A 169 -4.63 -13.65 21.68
CA GLY A 169 -5.69 -12.70 21.32
C GLY A 169 -5.61 -11.41 22.14
N LYS A 170 -5.33 -11.49 23.45
CA LYS A 170 -5.12 -10.30 24.30
C LYS A 170 -3.91 -9.48 23.87
N SER A 171 -2.80 -10.16 23.57
CA SER A 171 -1.59 -9.50 23.07
C SER A 171 -1.85 -8.86 21.71
N PHE A 172 -2.53 -9.57 20.80
CA PHE A 172 -2.93 -9.04 19.50
C PHE A 172 -3.78 -7.78 19.66
N LYS A 173 -4.81 -7.82 20.51
CA LYS A 173 -5.67 -6.66 20.79
C LYS A 173 -4.86 -5.45 21.30
N THR A 174 -3.95 -5.68 22.25
CA THR A 174 -3.11 -4.61 22.83
C THR A 174 -2.20 -4.00 21.77
N LYS A 175 -1.55 -4.82 20.95
CA LYS A 175 -0.68 -4.34 19.86
C LYS A 175 -1.48 -3.71 18.72
N ALA A 176 -2.73 -4.15 18.52
CA ALA A 176 -3.63 -3.63 17.51
C ALA A 176 -3.99 -2.15 17.74
N GLU A 177 -3.92 -1.68 18.99
CA GLU A 177 -4.11 -0.25 19.34
C GLU A 177 -3.03 0.65 18.71
N HIS A 178 -1.92 0.08 18.25
CA HIS A 178 -0.83 0.78 17.56
C HIS A 178 -0.73 0.42 16.07
N LEU A 179 -1.80 -0.15 15.49
CA LEU A 179 -1.79 -0.49 14.05
C LEU A 179 -1.75 0.74 13.16
N ASP A 180 -2.20 1.89 13.63
CA ASP A 180 -2.18 3.13 12.84
C ASP A 180 -0.74 3.52 12.47
N ASP A 181 0.20 3.48 13.43
CA ASP A 181 1.62 3.74 13.18
C ASP A 181 2.21 2.76 12.15
N LEU A 182 1.81 1.48 12.25
CA LEU A 182 2.23 0.43 11.32
C LEU A 182 1.63 0.66 9.92
N ALA A 183 0.38 1.09 9.85
CA ALA A 183 -0.32 1.36 8.60
C ALA A 183 0.30 2.56 7.88
N ASP A 184 0.66 3.62 8.60
CA ASP A 184 1.35 4.78 8.03
C ASP A 184 2.73 4.42 7.49
N GLN A 185 3.52 3.65 8.27
CA GLN A 185 4.82 3.16 7.79
C GLN A 185 4.66 2.29 6.54
N LEU A 186 3.71 1.35 6.57
CA LEU A 186 3.44 0.46 5.46
C LEU A 186 2.99 1.24 4.22
N LYS A 187 2.10 2.24 4.39
CA LYS A 187 1.67 3.12 3.30
C LYS A 187 2.86 3.77 2.62
N GLY A 188 3.77 4.37 3.39
CA GLY A 188 4.99 4.99 2.86
C GLY A 188 5.83 4.01 2.04
N GLU A 189 6.16 2.85 2.62
CA GLU A 189 6.99 1.84 1.95
C GLU A 189 6.34 1.28 0.67
N MET A 190 5.01 1.16 0.65
CA MET A 190 4.27 0.69 -0.53
C MET A 190 4.20 1.75 -1.61
N MET A 191 3.93 3.00 -1.26
CA MET A 191 3.89 4.10 -2.24
C MET A 191 5.26 4.26 -2.92
N ASP A 192 6.35 4.21 -2.14
CA ASP A 192 7.72 4.26 -2.69
C ASP A 192 8.02 3.09 -3.64
N THR A 193 7.48 1.90 -3.33
CA THR A 193 7.66 0.71 -4.16
C THR A 193 6.90 0.82 -5.48
N LEU A 194 5.69 1.40 -5.46
CA LEU A 194 4.77 1.39 -6.58
C LEU A 194 4.96 2.60 -7.52
N ALA A 195 5.25 3.79 -6.99
CA ALA A 195 5.17 5.05 -7.74
C ALA A 195 6.00 5.02 -9.03
N ALA A 196 7.25 4.57 -8.97
CA ALA A 196 8.12 4.50 -10.15
C ALA A 196 7.60 3.54 -11.23
N GLY A 197 7.08 2.38 -10.82
CA GLY A 197 6.50 1.40 -11.74
C GLY A 197 5.21 1.89 -12.39
N VAL A 198 4.37 2.62 -11.64
CA VAL A 198 3.15 3.25 -12.17
C VAL A 198 3.51 4.26 -13.25
N VAL A 199 4.47 5.16 -13.00
CA VAL A 199 4.91 6.17 -13.98
C VAL A 199 5.44 5.48 -15.25
N ALA A 200 6.31 4.47 -15.12
CA ALA A 200 6.86 3.76 -16.27
C ALA A 200 5.76 3.09 -17.11
N ARG A 201 4.83 2.37 -16.48
CA ARG A 201 3.71 1.74 -17.20
C ARG A 201 2.77 2.75 -17.84
N PHE A 202 2.57 3.89 -17.19
CA PHE A 202 1.78 4.97 -17.74
C PHE A 202 2.42 5.54 -19.01
N GLU A 203 3.73 5.81 -18.98
CA GLU A 203 4.49 6.30 -20.14
C GLU A 203 4.43 5.29 -21.30
N ASP A 204 4.60 4.00 -21.03
CA ASP A 204 4.45 2.94 -22.03
C ASP A 204 3.05 2.96 -22.68
N ALA A 205 2.00 3.07 -21.87
CA ALA A 205 0.62 3.14 -22.35
C ALA A 205 0.32 4.45 -23.12
N ALA A 206 0.95 5.56 -22.73
CA ALA A 206 0.80 6.84 -23.42
C ALA A 206 1.49 6.83 -24.80
N ASN A 207 2.65 6.19 -24.90
CA ASN A 207 3.43 6.08 -26.13
C ASN A 207 2.85 5.07 -27.14
N ALA A 208 2.05 4.10 -26.69
CA ALA A 208 1.40 3.12 -27.56
C ALA A 208 0.32 3.70 -28.48
N GLY A 209 -0.13 4.93 -28.24
CA GLY A 209 -1.22 5.57 -28.99
C GLY A 209 -2.62 5.07 -28.58
N PRO A 210 -3.70 5.60 -29.17
CA PRO A 210 -5.05 5.07 -29.03
C PRO A 210 -5.27 3.75 -29.78
#